data_AF-A0A4S1CGB3-F1
#
_entry.id   AF-A0A4S1CGB3-F1
#
_cell.length_a   1.000
_cell.length_b   1.000
_cell.length_c   1.000
_cell.angle_alpha   90.00
_cell.angle_beta   90.00
_cell.angle_gamma   90.00
#
_symmetry.space_group_name_H-M   'P 1'
#
loop_
_entity.id
_entity.type
_entity.pdbx_description
1 polymer ?
#
loop_
_entity_poly.entity_id
_entity_poly.type
_entity_poly.pdbx_seq_one_letter_code
_entity_poly.pdbx_strand_id
1 'polypeptide(L)'
;MRKLVLSAVLVVSVMSLNGCIMPHQPTAEEMEMRQKLMQGFLNRMGQPQEVQAKQAAKIEQAPAVSEQDLAAQIAAFPELPGGATIVKKKDGFEANGRRHIDPEGQIVKYGSSARTGDVTYMAQLSEDSYAIKTMRVGSEPITIATANVTATGWSVVTATGKKLTGEAIIPLSRGFLVGRSTAGFLYTPGKGITSIAIPDGFLIAPFQNGDIIGTRYLLAERQDVDKSDQVGGIMNAVSSLGSTLGINKKEDYILLHMDSGKQVPINVSMDDKKEGDYSQCRRKGAVMNACKKVEFFESLYDKYGMPNGGHYYWRISWQKSDSGPLLIITENSMRETTVENLATGKKTPLFNRLLGINYVIVTEKPDGRIAATAKLGFDTQTIDDVEQALNKVTTAAQ
;
A
#
# COMPACT_ATOMS: atom_id res chain seq x y z
N MET A 1 46.87 45.12 -24.28
CA MET A 1 47.21 45.43 -22.86
C MET A 1 47.28 44.08 -22.13
N ARG A 2 48.43 43.55 -21.71
CA ARG A 2 49.10 43.74 -20.38
C ARG A 2 48.08 43.80 -19.22
N LYS A 3 48.10 43.02 -18.14
CA LYS A 3 49.03 42.02 -17.53
C LYS A 3 48.25 40.71 -17.21
N LEU A 4 48.76 39.51 -16.90
CA LEU A 4 50.10 38.93 -16.58
C LEU A 4 50.59 39.04 -15.11
N VAL A 5 50.27 38.03 -14.27
CA VAL A 5 51.04 37.59 -13.07
C VAL A 5 50.96 36.05 -12.96
N LEU A 6 52.01 35.42 -12.43
CA LEU A 6 52.29 33.97 -12.48
C LEU A 6 52.60 33.40 -11.07
N SER A 7 52.39 32.10 -10.91
CA SER A 7 53.12 31.14 -10.05
C SER A 7 53.32 31.36 -8.53
N ALA A 8 53.06 30.28 -7.79
CA ALA A 8 54.01 29.77 -6.77
C ALA A 8 54.00 28.23 -6.78
N VAL A 9 55.19 27.63 -6.77
CA VAL A 9 55.45 26.17 -6.73
C VAL A 9 56.41 25.90 -5.57
N LEU A 10 56.19 24.82 -4.81
CA LEU A 10 57.16 24.22 -3.88
C LEU A 10 57.11 22.69 -4.12
N VAL A 11 57.98 22.12 -4.96
CA VAL A 11 59.38 21.71 -4.74
C VAL A 11 59.51 20.45 -3.86
N VAL A 12 60.21 19.46 -4.42
CA VAL A 12 60.39 18.08 -3.93
C VAL A 12 61.87 17.80 -3.66
N SER A 13 62.18 17.11 -2.55
CA SER A 13 63.49 16.52 -2.19
C SER A 13 64.66 17.54 -2.09
N VAL A 14 65.86 17.25 -1.57
CA VAL A 14 66.65 16.02 -1.30
C VAL A 14 67.50 16.28 -0.02
N MET A 15 68.01 15.34 0.79
CA MET A 15 69.22 14.53 0.55
C MET A 15 69.49 13.49 1.67
N SER A 16 70.29 12.49 1.30
CA SER A 16 70.78 11.35 2.06
C SER A 16 71.92 11.65 3.06
N LEU A 17 72.09 10.77 4.05
CA LEU A 17 73.38 10.53 4.74
C LEU A 17 73.72 9.02 4.73
N ASN A 18 75.03 8.74 4.71
CA ASN A 18 75.61 7.43 4.37
C ASN A 18 75.69 6.43 5.54
N GLY A 19 75.69 5.13 5.22
CA GLY A 19 76.10 4.04 6.11
C GLY A 19 76.31 2.74 5.34
N CYS A 20 77.49 2.12 5.43
CA CYS A 20 77.90 1.01 4.57
C CYS A 20 77.10 -0.28 4.80
N ILE A 21 76.63 -0.92 3.71
CA ILE A 21 76.11 -2.30 3.73
C ILE A 21 77.13 -3.19 3.00
N MET A 22 77.85 -4.02 3.76
CA MET A 22 78.54 -5.18 3.18
C MET A 22 77.50 -6.24 2.79
N PRO A 23 77.72 -7.03 1.72
CA PRO A 23 76.83 -8.14 1.41
C PRO A 23 76.96 -9.21 2.49
N HIS A 24 75.94 -9.36 3.33
CA HIS A 24 75.85 -10.47 4.27
C HIS A 24 75.67 -11.76 3.46
N GLN A 25 76.71 -12.60 3.40
CA GLN A 25 76.55 -13.97 2.91
C GLN A 25 75.71 -14.72 3.94
N PRO A 26 74.55 -15.28 3.56
CA PRO A 26 73.66 -15.92 4.51
C PRO A 26 74.36 -17.10 5.17
N THR A 27 74.21 -17.19 6.49
CA THR A 27 74.80 -18.27 7.28
C THR A 27 74.16 -19.62 6.96
N ALA A 28 74.83 -20.72 7.32
CA ALA A 28 74.29 -22.07 7.09
C ALA A 28 72.90 -22.27 7.76
N GLU A 29 72.71 -21.68 8.94
CA GLU A 29 71.43 -21.68 9.67
C GLU A 29 70.34 -20.88 8.95
N GLU A 30 70.67 -19.73 8.35
CA GLU A 30 69.71 -18.96 7.54
C GLU A 30 69.30 -19.72 6.27
N MET A 31 70.22 -20.46 5.64
CA MET A 31 69.88 -21.31 4.49
C MET A 31 68.96 -22.45 4.89
N GLU A 32 69.21 -23.12 6.02
CA GLU A 32 68.34 -24.18 6.53
C GLU A 32 66.95 -23.63 6.92
N MET A 33 66.89 -22.44 7.53
CA MET A 33 65.65 -21.75 7.86
C MET A 33 64.86 -21.38 6.59
N ARG A 34 65.54 -20.87 5.54
CA ARG A 34 64.93 -20.61 4.23
C ARG A 34 64.39 -21.88 3.60
N GLN A 35 65.12 -22.99 3.69
CA GLN A 35 64.72 -24.28 3.13
C GLN A 35 63.49 -24.86 3.87
N LYS A 36 63.44 -24.73 5.20
CA LYS A 36 62.27 -25.07 6.02
C LYS A 36 61.05 -24.20 5.70
N LEU A 37 61.23 -22.89 5.52
CA LEU A 37 60.16 -21.97 5.09
C LEU A 37 59.64 -22.33 3.69
N MET A 38 60.55 -22.65 2.75
CA MET A 38 60.17 -23.02 1.39
C MET A 38 59.47 -24.39 1.34
N GLN A 39 59.89 -25.38 2.13
CA GLN A 39 59.15 -26.64 2.32
C GLN A 39 57.79 -26.41 2.97
N GLY A 40 57.68 -25.54 3.98
CA GLY A 40 56.40 -25.16 4.58
C GLY A 40 55.45 -24.51 3.57
N PHE A 41 55.98 -23.70 2.65
CA PHE A 41 55.21 -23.06 1.58
C PHE A 41 54.78 -24.07 0.49
N LEU A 42 55.67 -24.97 0.08
CA LEU A 42 55.36 -26.05 -0.88
C LEU A 42 54.34 -27.03 -0.31
N ASN A 43 54.44 -27.41 0.97
CA ASN A 43 53.43 -28.23 1.65
C ASN A 43 52.07 -27.54 1.74
N ARG A 44 52.03 -26.19 1.76
CA ARG A 44 50.79 -25.41 1.71
C ARG A 44 50.18 -25.28 0.31
N MET A 45 50.99 -25.37 -0.75
CA MET A 45 50.51 -25.38 -2.14
C MET A 45 50.24 -26.80 -2.69
N GLY A 46 50.82 -27.84 -2.07
CA GLY A 46 50.68 -29.24 -2.47
C GLY A 46 49.52 -30.00 -1.83
N GLN A 47 48.80 -29.40 -0.87
CA GLN A 47 47.56 -30.00 -0.36
C GLN A 47 46.42 -29.73 -1.36
N PRO A 48 45.69 -30.77 -1.81
CA PRO A 48 44.39 -30.57 -2.42
C PRO A 48 43.56 -29.78 -1.42
N GLN A 49 43.02 -28.67 -1.88
CA GLN A 49 42.13 -27.85 -1.08
C GLN A 49 40.77 -28.58 -0.97
N GLU A 50 40.72 -29.60 -0.12
CA GLU A 50 39.50 -29.95 0.64
C GLU A 50 39.22 -28.78 1.59
N VAL A 51 38.92 -27.63 0.98
CA VAL A 51 38.23 -26.54 1.62
C VAL A 51 37.02 -27.18 2.27
N GLN A 52 36.80 -26.82 3.53
CA GLN A 52 35.55 -27.08 4.22
C GLN A 52 34.44 -26.26 3.54
N ALA A 53 34.05 -26.68 2.34
CA ALA A 53 32.85 -26.30 1.62
C ALA A 53 31.62 -26.98 2.24
N LYS A 54 31.62 -27.12 3.58
CA LYS A 54 30.49 -26.65 4.39
C LYS A 54 30.47 -25.12 4.42
N GLN A 55 30.63 -24.52 3.24
CA GLN A 55 30.00 -23.28 2.86
C GLN A 55 28.55 -23.44 3.33
N ALA A 56 28.05 -22.45 4.07
CA ALA A 56 26.68 -22.49 4.54
C ALA A 56 25.78 -22.52 3.30
N ALA A 57 25.39 -23.73 2.91
CA ALA A 57 24.18 -23.96 2.15
C ALA A 57 23.09 -23.42 3.06
N LYS A 58 22.79 -22.13 2.86
CA LYS A 58 21.51 -21.56 3.21
C LYS A 58 20.53 -22.48 2.52
N ILE A 59 19.97 -23.42 3.29
CA ILE A 59 18.91 -24.29 2.82
C ILE A 59 17.80 -23.32 2.49
N GLU A 60 17.75 -22.91 1.22
CA GLU A 60 16.65 -22.17 0.66
C GLU A 60 15.51 -23.18 0.67
N GLN A 61 14.80 -23.23 1.81
CA GLN A 61 13.76 -24.19 2.08
C GLN A 61 12.83 -24.16 0.88
N ALA A 62 12.72 -25.32 0.22
CA ALA A 62 11.75 -25.48 -0.85
C ALA A 62 10.39 -25.03 -0.29
N PRO A 63 9.63 -24.22 -1.03
CA PRO A 63 8.38 -23.67 -0.53
C PRO A 63 7.48 -24.78 -0.02
N ALA A 64 6.96 -24.61 1.20
CA ALA A 64 6.26 -25.67 1.92
C ALA A 64 4.94 -26.09 1.25
N VAL A 65 4.42 -25.28 0.32
CA VAL A 65 3.15 -25.48 -0.40
C VAL A 65 3.34 -25.00 -1.85
N SER A 66 2.82 -25.74 -2.83
CA SER A 66 2.78 -25.24 -4.22
C SER A 66 1.58 -24.31 -4.46
N GLU A 67 1.58 -23.53 -5.55
CA GLU A 67 0.39 -22.76 -5.94
C GLU A 67 -0.82 -23.69 -6.21
N GLN A 68 -0.60 -24.91 -6.71
CA GLN A 68 -1.68 -25.85 -7.01
C GLN A 68 -2.32 -26.38 -5.71
N ASP A 69 -1.50 -26.72 -4.71
CA ASP A 69 -1.99 -27.15 -3.39
C ASP A 69 -2.75 -26.03 -2.69
N LEU A 70 -2.24 -24.79 -2.77
CA LEU A 70 -2.89 -23.62 -2.19
C LEU A 70 -4.21 -23.29 -2.90
N ALA A 71 -4.28 -23.46 -4.23
CA ALA A 71 -5.52 -23.36 -4.99
C ALA A 71 -6.54 -24.42 -4.55
N ALA A 72 -6.10 -25.67 -4.33
CA ALA A 72 -6.96 -26.76 -3.89
C ALA A 72 -7.52 -26.52 -2.47
N GLN A 73 -6.71 -26.04 -1.53
CA GLN A 73 -7.18 -25.69 -0.19
C GLN A 73 -8.22 -24.55 -0.20
N ILE A 74 -8.02 -23.53 -1.04
CA ILE A 74 -8.97 -22.40 -1.18
C ILE A 74 -10.24 -22.83 -1.94
N ALA A 75 -10.14 -23.77 -2.87
CA ALA A 75 -11.29 -24.37 -3.53
C ALA A 75 -12.14 -25.22 -2.57
N ALA A 76 -11.53 -25.75 -1.51
CA ALA A 76 -12.23 -26.48 -0.44
C ALA A 76 -12.92 -25.57 0.60
N PHE A 77 -12.83 -24.24 0.48
CA PHE A 77 -13.62 -23.33 1.32
C PHE A 77 -15.14 -23.53 1.08
N PRO A 78 -15.97 -23.48 2.14
CA PRO A 78 -17.40 -23.76 2.04
C PRO A 78 -18.09 -22.79 1.07
N GLU A 79 -19.11 -23.23 0.36
CA GLU A 79 -19.97 -22.31 -0.38
C GLU A 79 -20.89 -21.56 0.58
N LEU A 80 -21.08 -20.26 0.32
CA LEU A 80 -21.99 -19.41 1.09
C LEU A 80 -23.23 -19.13 0.23
N PRO A 81 -24.43 -19.57 0.62
CA PRO A 81 -25.64 -19.52 -0.23
C PRO A 81 -26.16 -18.10 -0.52
N GLY A 82 -25.54 -17.07 0.05
CA GLY A 82 -25.83 -15.67 -0.20
C GLY A 82 -24.83 -14.76 0.52
N GLY A 83 -23.53 -15.03 0.37
CA GLY A 83 -22.45 -14.24 0.97
C GLY A 83 -22.36 -14.31 2.50
N ALA A 84 -21.73 -13.30 3.11
CA ALA A 84 -21.58 -13.13 4.55
C ALA A 84 -21.69 -11.65 4.96
N THR A 85 -22.23 -11.39 6.15
CA THR A 85 -22.21 -10.05 6.75
C THR A 85 -20.85 -9.80 7.37
N ILE A 86 -20.12 -8.79 6.89
CA ILE A 86 -18.79 -8.43 7.40
C ILE A 86 -18.83 -6.98 7.91
N VAL A 87 -18.58 -6.78 9.20
CA VAL A 87 -18.57 -5.47 9.83
C VAL A 87 -17.14 -5.11 10.24
N LYS A 88 -16.67 -3.97 9.74
CA LYS A 88 -15.34 -3.43 10.07
C LYS A 88 -15.23 -3.11 11.56
N LYS A 89 -14.13 -3.52 12.19
CA LYS A 89 -13.73 -3.13 13.56
C LYS A 89 -12.29 -2.62 13.55
N LYS A 90 -11.86 -2.02 14.66
CA LYS A 90 -10.50 -1.47 14.83
C LYS A 90 -9.45 -2.58 14.85
N ASP A 91 -9.72 -3.65 15.61
CA ASP A 91 -8.85 -4.83 15.72
C ASP A 91 -9.61 -6.03 15.14
N GLY A 92 -9.44 -6.25 13.83
CA GLY A 92 -10.14 -7.27 13.05
C GLY A 92 -11.56 -6.87 12.61
N PHE A 93 -12.43 -7.85 12.52
CA PHE A 93 -13.77 -7.73 11.93
C PHE A 93 -14.78 -8.63 12.65
N GLU A 94 -16.06 -8.35 12.48
CA GLU A 94 -17.15 -9.27 12.81
C GLU A 94 -17.68 -9.92 11.53
N ALA A 95 -17.81 -11.24 11.54
CA ALA A 95 -18.39 -12.04 10.47
C ALA A 95 -19.67 -12.71 10.99
N ASN A 96 -20.80 -12.47 10.33
CA ASN A 96 -22.12 -12.98 10.71
C ASN A 96 -22.45 -12.74 12.21
N GLY A 97 -22.10 -11.54 12.72
CA GLY A 97 -22.34 -11.13 14.11
C GLY A 97 -21.37 -11.71 15.14
N ARG A 98 -20.35 -12.49 14.74
CA ARG A 98 -19.31 -13.03 15.63
C ARG A 98 -17.98 -12.34 15.34
N ARG A 99 -17.27 -11.89 16.38
CA ARG A 99 -15.93 -11.30 16.22
C ARG A 99 -14.94 -12.39 15.79
N HIS A 100 -14.24 -12.16 14.68
CA HIS A 100 -13.11 -12.99 14.29
C HIS A 100 -11.87 -12.54 15.07
N ILE A 101 -11.16 -13.50 15.65
CA ILE A 101 -9.94 -13.29 16.44
C ILE A 101 -8.95 -14.34 15.97
N ASP A 102 -7.72 -13.94 15.67
CA ASP A 102 -6.66 -14.86 15.32
C ASP A 102 -5.89 -15.29 16.59
N PRO A 103 -5.67 -16.60 16.83
CA PRO A 103 -4.99 -17.07 18.04
C PRO A 103 -3.48 -16.78 18.04
N GLU A 104 -2.87 -16.48 16.89
CA GLU A 104 -1.43 -16.18 16.80
C GLU A 104 -1.11 -14.70 16.97
N GLY A 105 -2.09 -13.78 16.89
CA GLY A 105 -1.80 -12.35 16.91
C GLY A 105 -2.98 -11.39 16.71
N GLN A 106 -2.75 -10.11 17.00
CA GLN A 106 -3.75 -9.06 16.76
C GLN A 106 -3.93 -8.81 15.25
N ILE A 107 -5.18 -8.76 14.78
CA ILE A 107 -5.47 -8.40 13.38
C ILE A 107 -5.34 -6.88 13.20
N VAL A 108 -4.36 -6.45 12.39
CA VAL A 108 -4.01 -5.03 12.19
C VAL A 108 -4.52 -4.45 10.86
N LYS A 109 -4.74 -5.29 9.85
CA LYS A 109 -5.26 -4.90 8.52
C LYS A 109 -6.05 -6.05 7.92
N TYR A 110 -7.06 -5.74 7.11
CA TYR A 110 -7.85 -6.73 6.37
C TYR A 110 -8.55 -6.11 5.15
N GLY A 111 -8.85 -6.95 4.17
CA GLY A 111 -9.72 -6.69 3.03
C GLY A 111 -10.72 -7.84 2.89
N SER A 112 -11.92 -7.56 2.38
CA SER A 112 -13.05 -8.50 2.41
C SER A 112 -14.05 -8.22 1.30
N SER A 113 -14.80 -9.25 0.86
CA SER A 113 -16.06 -9.08 0.13
C SER A 113 -17.19 -9.75 0.91
N ALA A 114 -18.29 -9.03 1.12
CA ALA A 114 -19.51 -9.58 1.69
C ALA A 114 -20.20 -10.55 0.72
N ARG A 115 -20.12 -10.29 -0.59
CA ARG A 115 -20.71 -11.15 -1.64
C ARG A 115 -20.07 -12.54 -1.70
N THR A 116 -18.75 -12.66 -1.60
CA THR A 116 -18.08 -13.98 -1.58
C THR A 116 -17.81 -14.53 -0.18
N GLY A 117 -17.89 -13.67 0.84
CA GLY A 117 -17.47 -13.94 2.21
C GLY A 117 -15.96 -14.22 2.35
N ASP A 118 -15.14 -13.97 1.31
CA ASP A 118 -13.69 -14.10 1.41
C ASP A 118 -13.09 -12.91 2.17
N VAL A 119 -12.10 -13.20 3.01
CA VAL A 119 -11.34 -12.20 3.77
C VAL A 119 -9.86 -12.55 3.67
N THR A 120 -9.00 -11.54 3.46
CA THR A 120 -7.56 -11.66 3.71
C THR A 120 -7.15 -10.63 4.75
N TYR A 121 -6.35 -11.04 5.73
CA TYR A 121 -5.96 -10.20 6.86
C TYR A 121 -4.51 -10.40 7.27
N MET A 122 -3.99 -9.43 8.02
CA MET A 122 -2.65 -9.46 8.63
C MET A 122 -2.79 -9.59 10.15
N ALA A 123 -2.26 -10.67 10.72
CA ALA A 123 -2.11 -10.87 12.15
C ALA A 123 -0.67 -10.55 12.58
N GLN A 124 -0.50 -9.73 13.61
CA GLN A 124 0.81 -9.34 14.16
C GLN A 124 1.31 -10.41 15.14
N LEU A 125 2.40 -11.08 14.80
CA LEU A 125 3.03 -12.15 15.59
C LEU A 125 4.06 -11.61 16.60
N SER A 126 4.76 -10.54 16.21
CA SER A 126 5.70 -9.78 17.05
C SER A 126 5.75 -8.33 16.57
N GLU A 127 6.59 -7.49 17.19
CA GLU A 127 6.72 -6.06 16.83
C GLU A 127 6.89 -5.85 15.31
N ASP A 128 7.84 -6.55 14.70
CA ASP A 128 8.18 -6.43 13.28
C ASP A 128 7.63 -7.56 12.38
N SER A 129 6.97 -8.59 12.92
CA SER A 129 6.61 -9.82 12.15
C SER A 129 5.11 -10.11 12.12
N TYR A 130 4.61 -10.51 10.94
CA TYR A 130 3.19 -10.66 10.64
C TYR A 130 2.90 -11.91 9.80
N ALA A 131 1.80 -12.60 10.08
CA ALA A 131 1.20 -13.59 9.19
C ALA A 131 0.13 -12.92 8.31
N ILE A 132 0.14 -13.20 7.01
CA ILE A 132 -0.94 -12.85 6.09
C ILE A 132 -1.77 -14.10 5.84
N LYS A 133 -3.04 -14.08 6.22
CA LYS A 133 -3.95 -15.23 6.16
C LYS A 133 -5.17 -14.91 5.30
N THR A 134 -5.67 -15.91 4.59
CA THR A 134 -6.93 -15.83 3.83
C THR A 134 -7.91 -16.89 4.32
N MET A 135 -9.19 -16.56 4.33
CA MET A 135 -10.27 -17.44 4.74
C MET A 135 -11.53 -17.12 3.94
N ARG A 136 -12.52 -18.00 4.02
CA ARG A 136 -13.92 -17.62 3.84
C ARG A 136 -14.61 -17.62 5.20
N VAL A 137 -15.61 -16.76 5.40
CA VAL A 137 -16.42 -16.78 6.62
C VAL A 137 -16.95 -18.20 6.87
N GLY A 138 -16.57 -18.78 8.02
CA GLY A 138 -16.92 -20.15 8.40
C GLY A 138 -15.87 -21.22 8.06
N SER A 139 -14.75 -20.89 7.42
CA SER A 139 -13.58 -21.77 7.26
C SER A 139 -12.51 -21.48 8.31
N GLU A 140 -11.58 -22.42 8.49
CA GLU A 140 -10.30 -22.10 9.11
C GLU A 140 -9.46 -21.17 8.19
N PRO A 141 -8.65 -20.25 8.74
CA PRO A 141 -7.74 -19.42 7.96
C PRO A 141 -6.49 -20.17 7.49
N ILE A 142 -6.05 -19.87 6.26
CA ILE A 142 -4.82 -20.40 5.67
C ILE A 142 -3.78 -19.28 5.58
N THR A 143 -2.58 -19.51 6.13
CA THR A 143 -1.44 -18.59 5.95
C THR A 143 -0.93 -18.63 4.52
N ILE A 144 -1.02 -17.50 3.83
CA ILE A 144 -0.62 -17.35 2.41
C ILE A 144 0.72 -16.62 2.24
N ALA A 145 1.16 -15.89 3.26
CA ALA A 145 2.49 -15.27 3.33
C ALA A 145 2.87 -14.93 4.77
N THR A 146 4.15 -14.69 5.01
CA THR A 146 4.66 -13.94 6.17
C THR A 146 5.24 -12.61 5.69
N ALA A 147 5.17 -11.58 6.54
CA ALA A 147 5.72 -10.27 6.27
C ALA A 147 6.54 -9.78 7.46
N ASN A 148 7.65 -9.11 7.18
CA ASN A 148 8.50 -8.49 8.19
C ASN A 148 8.77 -7.03 7.83
N VAL A 149 8.82 -6.16 8.84
CA VAL A 149 9.30 -4.79 8.72
C VAL A 149 10.82 -4.81 8.50
N THR A 150 11.30 -3.88 7.70
CA THR A 150 12.70 -3.67 7.34
C THR A 150 12.97 -2.17 7.25
N ALA A 151 14.25 -1.76 7.24
CA ALA A 151 14.63 -0.35 7.19
C ALA A 151 14.10 0.44 5.96
N THR A 152 13.64 -0.25 4.90
CA THR A 152 13.11 0.35 3.66
C THR A 152 11.65 -0.01 3.38
N GLY A 153 10.91 -0.48 4.39
CA GLY A 153 9.51 -0.90 4.27
C GLY A 153 9.33 -2.38 4.60
N TRP A 154 8.65 -3.14 3.75
CA TRP A 154 8.22 -4.51 4.00
C TRP A 154 9.02 -5.52 3.17
N SER A 155 9.28 -6.68 3.79
CA SER A 155 9.74 -7.90 3.12
C SER A 155 8.69 -9.00 3.32
N VAL A 156 8.15 -9.53 2.23
CA VAL A 156 7.05 -10.50 2.23
C VAL A 156 7.51 -11.79 1.55
N VAL A 157 7.25 -12.92 2.20
CA VAL A 157 7.51 -14.26 1.65
C VAL A 157 6.20 -15.02 1.62
N THR A 158 5.73 -15.34 0.42
CA THR A 158 4.52 -16.17 0.22
C THR A 158 4.76 -17.60 0.71
N ALA A 159 3.69 -18.32 1.04
CA ALA A 159 3.75 -19.76 1.35
C ALA A 159 4.36 -20.58 0.20
N THR A 160 4.26 -20.08 -1.04
CA THR A 160 4.85 -20.64 -2.27
C THR A 160 6.28 -20.13 -2.53
N GLY A 161 6.92 -19.48 -1.56
CA GLY A 161 8.34 -19.11 -1.56
C GLY A 161 8.71 -17.86 -2.36
N LYS A 162 7.74 -17.28 -3.07
CA LYS A 162 7.92 -16.02 -3.82
C LYS A 162 8.14 -14.87 -2.84
N LYS A 163 9.13 -14.04 -3.14
CA LYS A 163 9.56 -12.90 -2.31
C LYS A 163 9.13 -11.59 -2.96
N LEU A 164 8.56 -10.70 -2.17
CA LEU A 164 8.14 -9.36 -2.55
C LEU A 164 8.70 -8.37 -1.53
N THR A 165 8.98 -7.14 -1.95
CA THR A 165 9.28 -6.05 -1.02
C THR A 165 8.57 -4.78 -1.47
N GLY A 166 8.27 -3.86 -0.56
CA GLY A 166 7.63 -2.59 -0.90
C GLY A 166 7.30 -1.72 0.30
N GLU A 167 6.74 -0.55 0.06
CA GLU A 167 6.44 0.47 1.06
C GLU A 167 5.13 0.16 1.82
N ALA A 168 4.19 -0.54 1.19
CA ALA A 168 2.90 -0.90 1.77
C ALA A 168 2.47 -2.34 1.44
N ILE A 169 1.75 -2.94 2.39
CA ILE A 169 0.96 -4.17 2.19
C ILE A 169 -0.52 -3.81 2.39
N ILE A 170 -1.34 -4.18 1.40
CA ILE A 170 -2.79 -3.96 1.37
C ILE A 170 -3.47 -5.33 1.18
N PRO A 171 -4.06 -5.91 2.24
CA PRO A 171 -4.87 -7.12 2.13
C PRO A 171 -6.15 -6.86 1.33
N LEU A 172 -6.58 -7.85 0.56
CA LEU A 172 -7.73 -7.78 -0.35
C LEU A 172 -8.79 -8.81 0.05
N SER A 173 -9.94 -8.86 -0.63
CA SER A 173 -10.93 -9.92 -0.42
C SER A 173 -10.31 -11.31 -0.60
N ARG A 174 -9.45 -11.50 -1.60
CA ARG A 174 -8.57 -12.67 -1.72
C ARG A 174 -7.15 -12.28 -2.14
N GLY A 175 -6.17 -12.57 -1.29
CA GLY A 175 -4.76 -12.22 -1.52
C GLY A 175 -4.40 -10.81 -1.05
N PHE A 176 -3.28 -10.29 -1.53
CA PHE A 176 -2.76 -8.98 -1.11
C PHE A 176 -2.01 -8.27 -2.23
N LEU A 177 -1.94 -6.94 -2.12
CA LEU A 177 -1.12 -6.08 -2.96
C LEU A 177 0.09 -5.60 -2.16
N VAL A 178 1.29 -5.70 -2.75
CA VAL A 178 2.50 -5.01 -2.25
C VAL A 178 2.75 -3.80 -3.12
N GLY A 179 2.74 -2.60 -2.55
CA GLY A 179 2.99 -1.35 -3.25
C GLY A 179 4.45 -0.92 -3.20
N ARG A 180 4.97 -0.42 -4.32
CA ARG A 180 6.18 0.40 -4.45
C ARG A 180 5.82 1.67 -5.22
N SER A 181 6.61 2.72 -5.08
CA SER A 181 6.49 4.01 -5.78
C SER A 181 5.72 3.96 -7.12
N THR A 182 6.28 3.32 -8.15
CA THR A 182 5.68 3.26 -9.51
C THR A 182 5.10 1.89 -9.89
N ALA A 183 4.99 0.95 -8.95
CA ALA A 183 4.55 -0.43 -9.26
C ALA A 183 3.81 -1.11 -8.10
N GLY A 184 2.72 -1.81 -8.43
CA GLY A 184 2.05 -2.75 -7.53
C GLY A 184 2.35 -4.21 -7.88
N PHE A 185 2.45 -5.09 -6.89
CA PHE A 185 2.53 -6.54 -7.07
C PHE A 185 1.32 -7.21 -6.40
N LEU A 186 0.34 -7.60 -7.21
CA LEU A 186 -0.84 -8.32 -6.76
C LEU A 186 -0.50 -9.80 -6.61
N TYR A 187 -0.49 -10.32 -5.38
CA TYR A 187 -0.45 -11.75 -5.12
C TYR A 187 -1.86 -12.30 -4.94
N THR A 188 -2.26 -13.20 -5.83
CA THR A 188 -3.48 -14.00 -5.69
C THR A 188 -3.09 -15.46 -5.41
N PRO A 189 -3.37 -15.99 -4.21
CA PRO A 189 -3.16 -17.40 -3.87
C PRO A 189 -3.68 -18.36 -4.95
N GLY A 190 -2.85 -19.30 -5.39
CA GLY A 190 -3.19 -20.26 -6.44
C GLY A 190 -3.08 -19.73 -7.87
N LYS A 191 -2.79 -18.45 -8.06
CA LYS A 191 -2.50 -17.83 -9.37
C LYS A 191 -1.12 -17.17 -9.44
N GLY A 192 -0.51 -16.87 -8.29
CA GLY A 192 0.79 -16.23 -8.21
C GLY A 192 0.74 -14.70 -8.21
N ILE A 193 1.73 -14.07 -8.85
CA ILE A 193 1.97 -12.63 -8.79
C ILE A 193 1.67 -12.01 -10.15
N THR A 194 0.94 -10.89 -10.15
CA THR A 194 0.74 -10.01 -11.31
C THR A 194 1.28 -8.63 -10.99
N SER A 195 2.12 -8.08 -11.87
CA SER A 195 2.62 -6.72 -11.76
C SER A 195 1.60 -5.72 -12.32
N ILE A 196 1.47 -4.56 -11.67
CA ILE A 196 0.59 -3.45 -12.04
C ILE A 196 1.48 -2.22 -12.18
N ALA A 197 1.47 -1.59 -13.36
CA ALA A 197 2.16 -0.31 -13.56
C ALA A 197 1.31 0.82 -12.96
N ILE A 198 1.92 1.68 -12.15
CA ILE A 198 1.28 2.89 -11.63
C ILE A 198 1.70 4.07 -12.53
N PRO A 199 0.76 4.94 -12.96
CA PRO A 199 1.10 6.11 -13.77
C PRO A 199 2.09 7.05 -13.08
N ASP A 200 2.94 7.71 -13.87
CA ASP A 200 3.88 8.71 -13.36
C ASP A 200 3.17 9.84 -12.60
N GLY A 201 3.75 10.27 -11.48
CA GLY A 201 3.16 11.28 -10.60
C GLY A 201 2.03 10.77 -9.70
N PHE A 202 1.77 9.45 -9.66
CA PHE A 202 0.84 8.82 -8.73
C PHE A 202 1.53 7.72 -7.91
N LEU A 203 1.03 7.51 -6.69
CA LEU A 203 1.40 6.45 -5.75
C LEU A 203 0.15 5.64 -5.40
N ILE A 204 0.29 4.39 -4.98
CA ILE A 204 -0.87 3.59 -4.51
C ILE A 204 -1.36 4.18 -3.19
N ALA A 205 -2.64 4.56 -3.12
CA ALA A 205 -3.20 5.13 -1.90
C ALA A 205 -3.12 4.10 -0.75
N PRO A 206 -2.58 4.44 0.44
CA PRO A 206 -2.32 3.47 1.50
C PRO A 206 -3.59 2.83 2.08
N PHE A 207 -4.73 3.51 1.97
CA PHE A 207 -6.03 3.00 2.40
C PHE A 207 -6.97 2.81 1.21
N GLN A 208 -7.58 1.63 1.11
CA GLN A 208 -8.47 1.27 0.00
C GLN A 208 -9.86 0.94 0.57
N ASN A 209 -10.91 1.61 0.09
CA ASN A 209 -12.28 1.41 0.57
C ASN A 209 -13.19 0.79 -0.51
N GLY A 210 -12.63 -0.08 -1.35
CA GLY A 210 -13.37 -0.78 -2.39
C GLY A 210 -12.86 -2.18 -2.68
N ASP A 211 -13.68 -2.99 -3.34
CA ASP A 211 -13.33 -4.37 -3.71
C ASP A 211 -12.42 -4.38 -4.95
N ILE A 212 -11.12 -4.22 -4.72
CA ILE A 212 -10.08 -4.23 -5.77
C ILE A 212 -10.10 -5.54 -6.60
N ILE A 213 -10.40 -6.69 -5.99
CA ILE A 213 -10.38 -7.98 -6.70
C ILE A 213 -11.60 -8.11 -7.61
N GLY A 214 -12.80 -7.86 -7.10
CA GLY A 214 -14.02 -8.00 -7.88
C GLY A 214 -14.27 -6.89 -8.90
N THR A 215 -13.76 -5.68 -8.65
CA THR A 215 -13.90 -4.54 -9.58
C THR A 215 -12.73 -4.35 -10.54
N ARG A 216 -11.55 -4.91 -10.22
CA ARG A 216 -10.25 -4.66 -10.88
C ARG A 216 -9.74 -3.21 -10.82
N TYR A 217 -10.38 -2.33 -10.05
CA TYR A 217 -9.93 -0.96 -9.83
C TYR A 217 -9.13 -0.81 -8.52
N LEU A 218 -8.04 -0.06 -8.59
CA LEU A 218 -7.15 0.32 -7.49
C LEU A 218 -7.15 1.85 -7.34
N LEU A 219 -7.24 2.38 -6.12
CA LEU A 219 -7.11 3.81 -5.88
C LEU A 219 -5.62 4.21 -5.82
N ALA A 220 -5.24 5.21 -6.59
CA ALA A 220 -3.95 5.87 -6.52
C ALA A 220 -4.14 7.35 -6.16
N GLU A 221 -3.18 7.91 -5.42
CA GLU A 221 -3.14 9.32 -5.01
C GLU A 221 -1.96 10.03 -5.67
N ARG A 222 -2.12 11.31 -5.97
CA ARG A 222 -1.09 12.14 -6.59
C ARG A 222 0.13 12.21 -5.67
N GLN A 223 1.32 12.11 -6.23
CA GLN A 223 2.54 12.36 -5.48
C GLN A 223 2.61 13.86 -5.14
N ASP A 224 2.83 14.20 -3.87
CA ASP A 224 3.11 15.59 -3.46
C ASP A 224 4.40 16.07 -4.13
N VAL A 225 4.27 16.93 -5.15
CA VAL A 225 5.40 17.62 -5.79
C VAL A 225 5.56 18.99 -5.12
N ASP A 226 6.79 19.34 -4.74
CA ASP A 226 7.09 20.62 -4.09
C ASP A 226 6.56 21.81 -4.90
N LYS A 227 5.99 22.78 -4.20
CA LYS A 227 5.15 23.84 -4.78
C LYS A 227 5.89 24.79 -5.76
N SER A 228 7.20 24.67 -5.90
CA SER A 228 8.02 25.39 -6.88
C SER A 228 7.83 24.88 -8.33
N ASP A 229 7.55 23.59 -8.53
CA ASP A 229 7.52 22.98 -9.87
C ASP A 229 6.11 22.87 -10.48
N GLN A 230 5.10 23.39 -9.78
CA GLN A 230 3.69 23.31 -10.20
C GLN A 230 3.40 23.88 -11.60
N VAL A 231 4.19 24.83 -12.09
CA VAL A 231 3.96 25.42 -13.42
C VAL A 231 4.46 24.51 -14.57
N GLY A 232 5.48 23.70 -14.34
CA GLY A 232 6.08 22.83 -15.36
C GLY A 232 5.37 21.49 -15.52
N GLY A 233 5.00 20.84 -14.40
CA GLY A 233 4.40 19.51 -14.41
C GLY A 233 2.99 19.45 -15.00
N ILE A 234 2.20 20.54 -14.86
CA ILE A 234 0.81 20.60 -15.33
C ILE A 234 0.72 20.40 -16.85
N MET A 235 1.62 21.02 -17.64
CA MET A 235 1.54 20.95 -19.11
C MET A 235 1.75 19.54 -19.68
N ASN A 236 2.57 18.71 -19.03
CA ASN A 236 2.95 17.38 -19.55
C ASN A 236 1.97 16.27 -19.12
N ALA A 237 1.37 16.38 -17.93
CA ALA A 237 0.37 15.40 -17.47
C ALA A 237 -1.05 15.69 -18.00
N VAL A 238 -1.37 16.96 -18.30
CA VAL A 238 -2.69 17.34 -18.83
C VAL A 238 -2.80 17.15 -20.34
N SER A 239 -1.69 17.27 -21.09
CA SER A 239 -1.72 17.12 -22.56
C SER A 239 -2.04 15.70 -23.04
N SER A 240 -1.97 14.68 -22.18
CA SER A 240 -2.44 13.31 -22.46
C SER A 240 -3.90 13.05 -22.06
N LEU A 241 -4.54 13.97 -21.32
CA LEU A 241 -5.92 13.87 -20.85
C LEU A 241 -6.80 14.91 -21.56
N GLY A 242 -7.46 14.47 -22.64
CA GLY A 242 -8.20 15.35 -23.56
C GLY A 242 -9.24 16.27 -22.91
N SER A 243 -8.94 17.57 -22.93
CA SER A 243 -9.86 18.73 -22.99
C SER A 243 -11.15 18.71 -22.14
N THR A 244 -11.13 18.10 -20.95
CA THR A 244 -12.31 18.03 -20.03
C THR A 244 -12.01 18.49 -18.59
N LEU A 245 -10.88 19.17 -18.38
CA LEU A 245 -10.49 19.70 -17.08
C LEU A 245 -11.06 21.11 -16.84
N GLY A 246 -12.07 21.18 -15.98
CA GLY A 246 -12.58 22.45 -15.44
C GLY A 246 -11.60 23.06 -14.43
N ILE A 247 -11.35 24.36 -14.55
CA ILE A 247 -10.32 25.15 -13.84
C ILE A 247 -10.44 25.13 -12.29
N ASN A 248 -11.49 24.54 -11.73
CA ASN A 248 -11.77 24.49 -10.28
C ASN A 248 -11.77 23.08 -9.66
N LYS A 249 -11.36 22.04 -10.39
CA LYS A 249 -11.33 20.67 -9.85
C LYS A 249 -10.02 20.36 -9.13
N LYS A 250 -10.12 19.64 -8.01
CA LYS A 250 -8.99 19.06 -7.26
C LYS A 250 -8.99 17.55 -7.50
N GLU A 251 -8.47 17.13 -8.64
CA GLU A 251 -8.37 15.71 -9.03
C GLU A 251 -7.06 15.12 -8.51
N ASP A 252 -6.97 14.93 -7.19
CA ASP A 252 -5.76 14.40 -6.52
C ASP A 252 -5.76 12.87 -6.42
N TYR A 253 -6.85 12.20 -6.82
CA TYR A 253 -6.99 10.75 -6.81
C TYR A 253 -7.46 10.23 -8.17
N ILE A 254 -7.02 9.01 -8.52
CA ILE A 254 -7.51 8.25 -9.68
C ILE A 254 -7.91 6.83 -9.27
N LEU A 255 -8.95 6.28 -9.89
CA LEU A 255 -9.13 4.83 -9.94
C LEU A 255 -8.45 4.28 -11.21
N LEU A 256 -7.47 3.39 -10.99
CA LEU A 256 -6.71 2.70 -12.03
C LEU A 256 -7.26 1.28 -12.23
N HIS A 257 -7.73 0.96 -13.43
CA HIS A 257 -8.09 -0.42 -13.78
C HIS A 257 -6.84 -1.26 -14.02
N MET A 258 -6.55 -2.20 -13.14
CA MET A 258 -5.28 -2.95 -13.08
C MET A 258 -4.91 -3.68 -14.38
N ASP A 259 -5.89 -4.19 -15.13
CA ASP A 259 -5.63 -4.97 -16.35
C ASP A 259 -5.53 -4.13 -17.65
N SER A 260 -6.13 -2.94 -17.69
CA SER A 260 -6.28 -2.15 -18.93
C SER A 260 -5.57 -0.79 -18.87
N GLY A 261 -5.11 -0.38 -17.68
CA GLY A 261 -4.55 0.95 -17.46
C GLY A 261 -5.57 2.09 -17.56
N LYS A 262 -6.88 1.81 -17.73
CA LYS A 262 -7.93 2.84 -17.75
C LYS A 262 -7.91 3.61 -16.43
N GLN A 263 -7.76 4.93 -16.51
CA GLN A 263 -7.79 5.83 -15.37
C GLN A 263 -9.15 6.53 -15.30
N VAL A 264 -9.69 6.69 -14.10
CA VAL A 264 -10.90 7.47 -13.81
C VAL A 264 -10.54 8.53 -12.76
N PRO A 265 -10.46 9.83 -13.11
CA PRO A 265 -10.11 10.89 -12.17
C PRO A 265 -11.23 11.15 -11.17
N ILE A 266 -10.85 11.43 -9.93
CA ILE A 266 -11.77 11.63 -8.80
C ILE A 266 -11.56 13.04 -8.22
N ASN A 267 -12.60 13.87 -8.19
CA ASN A 267 -12.54 15.25 -7.69
C ASN A 267 -12.65 15.32 -6.15
N VAL A 268 -11.67 14.70 -5.49
CA VAL A 268 -11.43 14.71 -4.05
C VAL A 268 -10.00 15.19 -3.84
N SER A 269 -9.78 16.07 -2.87
CA SER A 269 -8.45 16.62 -2.61
C SER A 269 -7.69 15.88 -1.53
N MET A 270 -6.37 15.85 -1.65
CA MET A 270 -5.44 15.44 -0.60
C MET A 270 -5.40 16.42 0.59
N ASP A 271 -5.81 17.68 0.43
CA ASP A 271 -5.78 18.68 1.51
C ASP A 271 -6.68 18.29 2.71
N ASP A 272 -7.80 17.60 2.45
CA ASP A 272 -8.86 17.34 3.42
C ASP A 272 -8.58 16.13 4.35
N LYS A 273 -7.41 15.47 4.22
CA LYS A 273 -7.12 14.19 4.91
C LYS A 273 -6.55 14.31 6.34
N LYS A 274 -6.27 15.52 6.81
CA LYS A 274 -5.58 15.77 8.08
C LYS A 274 -6.52 16.21 9.20
N GLU A 275 -6.52 15.47 10.31
CA GLU A 275 -7.13 15.88 11.57
C GLU A 275 -6.17 16.75 12.38
N GLY A 276 -6.69 17.78 13.06
CA GLY A 276 -5.91 18.61 13.97
C GLY A 276 -6.09 18.20 15.43
N ASP A 277 -5.02 17.84 16.13
CA ASP A 277 -5.05 17.80 17.59
C ASP A 277 -4.82 19.20 18.17
N TYR A 278 -5.87 19.75 18.78
CA TYR A 278 -5.89 21.09 19.36
C TYR A 278 -5.68 21.01 20.86
N SER A 279 -4.47 21.37 21.32
CA SER A 279 -4.12 21.36 22.74
C SER A 279 -3.78 22.77 23.27
N GLN A 280 -3.80 22.90 24.60
CA GLN A 280 -3.60 24.17 25.31
C GLN A 280 -4.57 25.30 24.87
N CYS A 281 -5.82 24.93 24.58
CA CYS A 281 -6.87 25.87 24.20
C CYS A 281 -7.30 26.78 25.36
N ARG A 282 -7.31 28.09 25.12
CA ARG A 282 -7.90 29.10 26.02
C ARG A 282 -9.07 29.77 25.33
N ARG A 283 -10.20 29.90 26.03
CA ARG A 283 -11.41 30.54 25.48
C ARG A 283 -11.14 32.02 25.17
N LYS A 284 -11.42 32.44 23.93
CA LYS A 284 -11.21 33.81 23.43
C LYS A 284 -12.54 34.36 22.93
N GLY A 285 -13.35 34.87 23.86
CA GLY A 285 -14.70 35.36 23.60
C GLY A 285 -15.80 34.33 23.91
N ALA A 286 -16.99 34.53 23.35
CA ALA A 286 -18.15 33.67 23.60
C ALA A 286 -18.21 32.42 22.69
N VAL A 287 -17.59 32.47 21.50
CA VAL A 287 -17.81 31.48 20.42
C VAL A 287 -16.51 30.85 19.87
N MET A 288 -15.34 31.26 20.36
CA MET A 288 -14.05 30.80 19.83
C MET A 288 -13.07 30.43 20.95
N ASN A 289 -12.30 29.36 20.72
CA ASN A 289 -11.17 28.95 21.53
C ASN A 289 -9.88 29.18 20.75
N ALA A 290 -8.86 29.78 21.38
CA ALA A 290 -7.54 29.96 20.82
C ALA A 290 -6.59 28.90 21.39
N CYS A 291 -6.11 27.98 20.54
CA CYS A 291 -5.23 26.88 20.93
C CYS A 291 -3.78 27.23 20.61
N LYS A 292 -2.87 26.98 21.57
CA LYS A 292 -1.44 27.31 21.41
C LYS A 292 -0.66 26.28 20.61
N LYS A 293 -1.17 25.05 20.51
CA LYS A 293 -0.57 23.96 19.75
C LYS A 293 -1.66 23.30 18.90
N VAL A 294 -1.37 23.13 17.61
CA VAL A 294 -2.19 22.39 16.66
C VAL A 294 -1.25 21.49 15.87
N GLU A 295 -1.42 20.19 15.97
CA GLU A 295 -0.64 19.20 15.21
C GLU A 295 -1.57 18.45 14.26
N PHE A 296 -1.22 18.44 12.97
CA PHE A 296 -2.04 17.86 11.92
C PHE A 296 -1.50 16.48 11.50
N PHE A 297 -2.33 15.45 11.57
CA PHE A 297 -1.98 14.08 11.19
C PHE A 297 -3.06 13.43 10.31
N GLU A 298 -2.66 12.52 9.42
CA GLU A 298 -3.61 11.74 8.61
C GLU A 298 -4.30 10.71 9.51
N SER A 299 -5.64 10.69 9.52
CA SER A 299 -6.41 9.73 10.30
C SER A 299 -7.73 9.36 9.64
N LEU A 300 -8.02 8.06 9.63
CA LEU A 300 -9.33 7.52 9.23
C LEU A 300 -10.44 7.84 10.25
N TYR A 301 -10.09 8.02 11.53
CA TYR A 301 -11.09 8.25 12.58
C TYR A 301 -10.71 9.46 13.42
N ASP A 302 -11.72 10.20 13.88
CA ASP A 302 -11.52 11.25 14.86
C ASP A 302 -11.15 10.68 16.24
N LYS A 303 -10.84 11.56 17.19
CA LYS A 303 -10.51 11.18 18.58
C LYS A 303 -11.65 10.50 19.36
N TYR A 304 -12.87 10.50 18.82
CA TYR A 304 -14.04 9.82 19.39
C TYR A 304 -14.32 8.47 18.70
N GLY A 305 -13.51 8.09 17.70
CA GLY A 305 -13.68 6.86 16.92
C GLY A 305 -14.71 6.97 15.80
N MET A 306 -15.19 8.18 15.49
CA MET A 306 -16.10 8.42 14.37
C MET A 306 -15.32 8.55 13.06
N PRO A 307 -15.89 8.21 11.89
CA PRO A 307 -15.25 8.42 10.59
C PRO A 307 -14.83 9.90 10.38
N ASN A 308 -13.57 10.14 10.05
CA ASN A 308 -13.13 11.45 9.55
C ASN A 308 -13.69 11.65 8.13
N GLY A 309 -14.80 12.35 8.01
CA GLY A 309 -15.47 12.58 6.73
C GLY A 309 -14.62 13.33 5.68
N GLY A 310 -13.61 14.11 6.09
CA GLY A 310 -12.71 14.80 5.17
C GLY A 310 -11.76 13.84 4.42
N HIS A 311 -11.39 12.73 5.08
CA HIS A 311 -10.44 11.75 4.57
C HIS A 311 -10.97 11.01 3.34
N TYR A 312 -10.15 10.93 2.28
CA TYR A 312 -10.51 10.33 0.99
C TYR A 312 -11.13 8.92 1.11
N TYR A 313 -10.61 8.09 2.03
CA TYR A 313 -11.14 6.76 2.36
C TYR A 313 -12.67 6.73 2.61
N TRP A 314 -13.23 7.72 3.30
CA TRP A 314 -14.69 7.79 3.57
C TRP A 314 -15.47 8.51 2.47
N ARG A 315 -14.75 9.17 1.56
CA ARG A 315 -15.31 9.92 0.43
C ARG A 315 -15.31 9.13 -0.86
N ILE A 316 -14.49 8.10 -0.99
CA ILE A 316 -14.31 7.30 -2.20
C ILE A 316 -14.47 5.81 -1.83
N SER A 317 -15.53 5.18 -2.33
CA SER A 317 -15.71 3.72 -2.22
C SER A 317 -16.14 3.16 -3.56
N TRP A 318 -15.70 1.96 -3.93
CA TRP A 318 -16.11 1.31 -5.16
C TRP A 318 -16.34 -0.18 -4.93
N GLN A 319 -17.45 -0.70 -5.45
CA GLN A 319 -17.92 -2.04 -5.15
C GLN A 319 -18.39 -2.75 -6.42
N LYS A 320 -18.37 -4.08 -6.41
CA LYS A 320 -18.86 -4.87 -7.54
C LYS A 320 -20.38 -5.00 -7.47
N SER A 321 -21.08 -4.53 -8.50
CA SER A 321 -22.50 -4.80 -8.72
C SER A 321 -22.70 -5.66 -9.97
N ASP A 322 -23.95 -6.02 -10.26
CA ASP A 322 -24.28 -6.93 -11.35
C ASP A 322 -24.24 -6.22 -12.71
N SER A 323 -24.52 -4.90 -12.76
CA SER A 323 -24.28 -4.05 -13.94
C SER A 323 -22.82 -3.57 -14.11
N GLY A 324 -21.92 -3.93 -13.18
CA GLY A 324 -20.50 -3.61 -13.24
C GLY A 324 -19.96 -2.93 -11.97
N PRO A 325 -18.73 -2.40 -11.98
CA PRO A 325 -18.19 -1.68 -10.84
C PRO A 325 -18.93 -0.35 -10.60
N LEU A 326 -19.44 -0.14 -9.39
CA LEU A 326 -20.05 1.11 -8.97
C LEU A 326 -19.08 1.89 -8.10
N LEU A 327 -18.84 3.15 -8.46
CA LEU A 327 -18.10 4.14 -7.70
C LEU A 327 -19.10 5.02 -6.92
N ILE A 328 -18.94 5.12 -5.61
CA ILE A 328 -19.68 6.02 -4.74
C ILE A 328 -18.70 7.09 -4.24
N ILE A 329 -18.95 8.35 -4.59
CA ILE A 329 -18.05 9.47 -4.28
C ILE A 329 -18.77 10.64 -3.62
N THR A 330 -18.12 11.22 -2.60
CA THR A 330 -18.57 12.43 -1.89
C THR A 330 -17.66 13.61 -2.23
N GLU A 331 -18.19 14.49 -3.08
CA GLU A 331 -17.49 15.57 -3.78
C GLU A 331 -17.96 16.94 -3.24
N ASN A 332 -17.59 18.03 -3.91
CA ASN A 332 -18.15 19.38 -3.69
C ASN A 332 -18.09 19.86 -2.23
N SER A 333 -16.92 19.71 -1.59
CA SER A 333 -16.68 20.02 -0.18
C SER A 333 -17.70 19.36 0.76
N MET A 334 -17.86 18.04 0.60
CA MET A 334 -18.80 17.20 1.34
C MET A 334 -20.29 17.50 1.10
N ARG A 335 -20.68 18.32 0.11
CA ARG A 335 -22.09 18.67 -0.08
C ARG A 335 -22.90 17.65 -0.86
N GLU A 336 -22.25 16.78 -1.62
CA GLU A 336 -22.93 15.90 -2.56
C GLU A 336 -22.25 14.53 -2.63
N THR A 337 -23.07 13.48 -2.56
CA THR A 337 -22.65 12.10 -2.79
C THR A 337 -23.35 11.58 -4.03
N THR A 338 -22.59 10.95 -4.92
CA THR A 338 -23.08 10.38 -6.18
C THR A 338 -22.69 8.92 -6.31
N VAL A 339 -23.41 8.18 -7.15
CA VAL A 339 -23.02 6.86 -7.65
C VAL A 339 -22.76 6.93 -9.15
N GLU A 340 -21.70 6.29 -9.63
CA GLU A 340 -21.34 6.15 -11.04
C GLU A 340 -21.04 4.69 -11.37
N ASN A 341 -21.60 4.16 -12.46
CA ASN A 341 -21.20 2.85 -12.99
C ASN A 341 -19.98 3.04 -13.91
N LEU A 342 -18.82 2.51 -13.51
CA LEU A 342 -17.52 2.73 -14.18
C LEU A 342 -17.38 2.04 -15.54
N ALA A 343 -18.27 1.10 -15.85
CA ALA A 343 -18.33 0.44 -17.16
C ALA A 343 -19.11 1.30 -18.19
N THR A 344 -20.15 2.02 -17.75
CA THR A 344 -21.06 2.79 -18.62
C THR A 344 -20.88 4.31 -18.53
N GLY A 345 -20.21 4.82 -17.50
CA GLY A 345 -20.12 6.27 -17.20
C GLY A 345 -21.43 6.88 -16.68
N LYS A 346 -22.47 6.07 -16.44
CA LYS A 346 -23.77 6.55 -15.95
C LYS A 346 -23.63 6.99 -14.49
N LYS A 347 -23.91 8.26 -14.20
CA LYS A 347 -23.81 8.89 -12.87
C LYS A 347 -25.17 9.37 -12.36
N THR A 348 -25.40 9.35 -11.04
CA THR A 348 -26.65 9.79 -10.39
C THR A 348 -26.38 10.27 -8.96
N PRO A 349 -26.98 11.38 -8.49
CA PRO A 349 -26.87 11.81 -7.10
C PRO A 349 -27.60 10.86 -6.15
N LEU A 350 -26.97 10.54 -5.02
CA LEU A 350 -27.54 9.78 -3.90
C LEU A 350 -28.00 10.71 -2.77
N PHE A 351 -27.15 11.67 -2.38
CA PHE A 351 -27.41 12.60 -1.28
C PHE A 351 -26.90 14.00 -1.64
N ASN A 352 -27.62 15.04 -1.23
CA ASN A 352 -27.19 16.43 -1.41
C ASN A 352 -27.60 17.26 -0.18
N ARG A 353 -26.67 18.05 0.38
CA ARG A 353 -26.90 18.92 1.54
C ARG A 353 -26.00 20.16 1.48
N LEU A 354 -26.61 21.34 1.40
CA LEU A 354 -25.91 22.63 1.37
C LEU A 354 -24.93 22.84 2.55
N LEU A 355 -25.34 22.39 3.74
CA LEU A 355 -24.56 22.43 4.99
C LEU A 355 -23.56 21.27 5.15
N GLY A 356 -23.29 20.51 4.07
CA GLY A 356 -22.38 19.37 4.06
C GLY A 356 -22.99 18.07 4.60
N ILE A 357 -22.38 16.96 4.23
CA ILE A 357 -22.64 15.59 4.67
C ILE A 357 -21.51 15.28 5.66
N ASN A 358 -21.83 14.76 6.86
CA ASN A 358 -20.82 14.50 7.88
C ASN A 358 -19.89 13.34 7.50
N TYR A 359 -20.48 12.25 7.02
CA TYR A 359 -19.78 11.10 6.43
C TYR A 359 -20.79 10.25 5.65
N VAL A 360 -20.27 9.38 4.79
CA VAL A 360 -21.03 8.30 4.13
C VAL A 360 -20.36 6.97 4.45
N ILE A 361 -21.16 5.97 4.80
CA ILE A 361 -20.72 4.59 4.95
C ILE A 361 -21.34 3.79 3.81
N VAL A 362 -20.50 3.16 3.00
CA VAL A 362 -20.90 2.22 1.94
C VAL A 362 -20.72 0.80 2.48
N THR A 363 -21.74 -0.03 2.32
CA THR A 363 -21.79 -1.41 2.81
C THR A 363 -22.23 -2.34 1.69
N GLU A 364 -21.37 -3.28 1.30
CA GLU A 364 -21.78 -4.44 0.48
C GLU A 364 -22.61 -5.38 1.37
N LYS A 365 -23.81 -5.75 0.92
CA LYS A 365 -24.68 -6.71 1.58
C LYS A 365 -24.34 -8.14 1.12
N PRO A 366 -24.70 -9.17 1.90
CA PRO A 366 -24.44 -10.56 1.54
C PRO A 366 -25.08 -10.96 0.19
N ASP A 367 -26.26 -10.40 -0.11
CA ASP A 367 -26.98 -10.58 -1.38
C ASP A 367 -26.38 -9.80 -2.58
N GLY A 368 -25.23 -9.17 -2.41
CA GLY A 368 -24.54 -8.41 -3.46
C GLY A 368 -25.06 -6.98 -3.68
N ARG A 369 -26.16 -6.58 -3.04
CA ARG A 369 -26.62 -5.18 -3.10
C ARG A 369 -25.66 -4.28 -2.34
N ILE A 370 -25.52 -3.04 -2.81
CA ILE A 370 -24.66 -2.04 -2.17
C ILE A 370 -25.57 -0.98 -1.54
N ALA A 371 -25.46 -0.81 -0.23
CA ALA A 371 -26.16 0.24 0.49
C ALA A 371 -25.23 1.41 0.81
N ALA A 372 -25.77 2.62 0.81
CA ALA A 372 -25.08 3.83 1.24
C ALA A 372 -25.87 4.52 2.35
N THR A 373 -25.23 4.82 3.47
CA THR A 373 -25.82 5.50 4.62
C THR A 373 -25.08 6.81 4.88
N ALA A 374 -25.79 7.94 4.78
CA ALA A 374 -25.25 9.28 4.97
C ALA A 374 -25.69 9.88 6.30
N LYS A 375 -24.75 10.53 7.01
CA LYS A 375 -25.05 11.33 8.20
C LYS A 375 -25.23 12.80 7.80
N LEU A 376 -26.41 13.37 8.05
CA LEU A 376 -26.85 14.65 7.52
C LEU A 376 -27.14 15.64 8.67
N GLY A 377 -26.12 15.96 9.46
CA GLY A 377 -26.29 16.67 10.73
C GLY A 377 -26.88 15.72 11.79
N PHE A 378 -28.08 16.01 12.27
CA PHE A 378 -28.75 15.15 13.25
C PHE A 378 -29.44 13.95 12.61
N ASP A 379 -29.86 14.05 11.35
CA ASP A 379 -30.55 12.98 10.64
C ASP A 379 -29.59 11.96 10.02
N THR A 380 -30.07 10.75 9.79
CA THR A 380 -29.38 9.70 9.04
C THR A 380 -30.29 9.23 7.91
N GLN A 381 -29.79 9.15 6.68
CA GLN A 381 -30.52 8.62 5.53
C GLN A 381 -29.79 7.41 4.94
N THR A 382 -30.55 6.41 4.50
CA THR A 382 -30.02 5.18 3.91
C THR A 382 -30.67 4.93 2.55
N ILE A 383 -29.85 4.65 1.55
CA ILE A 383 -30.26 4.06 0.29
C ILE A 383 -29.84 2.60 0.34
N ASP A 384 -30.82 1.70 0.42
CA ASP A 384 -30.59 0.26 0.63
C ASP A 384 -30.00 -0.46 -0.59
N ASP A 385 -30.10 0.16 -1.76
CA ASP A 385 -29.66 -0.36 -3.06
C ASP A 385 -29.32 0.82 -3.98
N VAL A 386 -28.03 1.14 -4.10
CA VAL A 386 -27.55 2.25 -4.95
C VAL A 386 -27.61 1.93 -6.44
N GLU A 387 -27.62 0.64 -6.82
CA GLU A 387 -27.76 0.20 -8.21
C GLU A 387 -29.20 0.43 -8.69
N GLN A 388 -30.19 0.13 -7.85
CA GLN A 388 -31.58 0.47 -8.11
C GLN A 388 -31.78 2.00 -8.19
N ALA A 389 -31.12 2.78 -7.33
CA ALA A 389 -31.19 4.25 -7.37
C ALA A 389 -30.64 4.81 -8.69
N LEU A 390 -29.49 4.31 -9.15
CA LEU A 390 -28.90 4.63 -10.45
C LEU A 390 -29.86 4.30 -11.61
N ASN A 391 -30.63 3.20 -11.50
CA ASN A 391 -31.52 2.74 -12.56
C ASN A 391 -32.89 3.43 -12.61
N LYS A 392 -33.43 3.87 -11.48
CA LYS A 392 -34.72 4.59 -11.41
C LYS A 392 -34.75 5.90 -12.21
N VAL A 393 -33.61 6.58 -12.36
CA VAL A 393 -33.51 7.82 -13.17
C VAL A 393 -33.75 7.56 -14.66
N THR A 394 -33.52 6.34 -15.15
CA THR A 394 -33.74 5.99 -16.57
C THR A 394 -35.23 5.78 -16.91
N THR A 395 -36.07 5.43 -15.94
CA THR A 395 -37.50 5.13 -16.18
C THR A 395 -38.39 6.38 -16.24
N ALA A 396 -37.84 7.57 -15.98
CA ALA A 396 -38.56 8.85 -16.07
C ALA A 396 -38.45 9.53 -17.46
N ALA A 397 -37.92 8.84 -18.47
CA ALA A 397 -37.64 9.36 -19.80
C ALA A 397 -38.12 8.41 -20.93
N GLN A 398 -39.35 7.90 -20.81
CA GLN A 398 -40.11 7.23 -21.86
C GLN A 398 -41.55 7.75 -21.87
#